data_AF-A0AAN5DAJ6-F1
#
_entry.id   AF-A0AAN5DAJ6-F1
#
_cell.length_a   1.000
_cell.length_b   1.000
_cell.length_c   1.000
_cell.angle_alpha   90.00
_cell.angle_beta   90.00
_cell.angle_gamma   90.00
#
_symmetry.space_group_name_H-M   'P 1'
#
loop_
_entity.id
_entity.type
_entity.pdbx_description
1 polymer ?
#
loop_
_entity_poly.entity_id
_entity_poly.type
_entity_poly.pdbx_seq_one_letter_code
_entity_poly.pdbx_strand_id
1 'polypeptide(L)'
;MPLSYSDPFVSLTHSSIDIHNYYMPNRRSRKISLDRITVLFFEDQSSSKISYTRVWGRGYGPVYWALDIKRAFAKVGVSSAGRSNVVLDLGGEDKVGFTVLDIDSFMERMRESLDYHVVIVNKINMIRSLFLLSLLFISVLSRPPHSMDEIKPIPPMDQPNLQEAAAAMFESSSIFKEKLLMEKRKYLSRLDHSKSIRFKPFFFMF
;
A
#
# COMPACT_ATOMS: atom_id res chain seq x y z
N MET A 1 -11.89 19.78 -20.39
CA MET A 1 -10.43 19.67 -20.27
C MET A 1 -9.98 18.43 -21.01
N PRO A 2 -8.87 18.47 -21.77
CA PRO A 2 -8.43 17.32 -22.54
C PRO A 2 -8.03 16.16 -21.63
N LEU A 3 -8.37 14.95 -22.06
CA LEU A 3 -7.95 13.70 -21.41
C LEU A 3 -6.49 13.43 -21.79
N SER A 4 -5.65 13.19 -20.79
CA SER A 4 -4.24 12.84 -20.99
C SER A 4 -4.07 11.32 -21.23
N TYR A 5 -4.93 10.52 -20.57
CA TYR A 5 -5.01 9.08 -20.73
C TYR A 5 -6.44 8.61 -20.47
N SER A 6 -6.91 7.57 -21.17
CA SER A 6 -8.18 6.93 -20.84
C SER A 6 -8.18 5.47 -21.26
N ASP A 7 -8.65 4.62 -20.35
CA ASP A 7 -8.94 3.22 -20.60
C ASP A 7 -10.34 2.87 -20.01
N PRO A 8 -10.81 1.61 -20.13
CA PRO A 8 -12.12 1.20 -19.60
C PRO A 8 -12.28 1.24 -18.08
N PHE A 9 -11.18 1.38 -17.33
CA PHE A 9 -11.13 1.33 -15.87
C PHE A 9 -10.77 2.67 -15.24
N VAL A 10 -10.01 3.51 -15.94
CA VAL A 10 -9.51 4.80 -15.45
C VAL A 10 -9.42 5.84 -16.57
N SER A 11 -9.75 7.09 -16.22
CA SER A 11 -9.49 8.25 -17.06
C SER A 11 -8.63 9.25 -16.29
N LEU A 12 -7.56 9.75 -16.92
CA LEU A 12 -6.65 10.73 -16.35
C LEU A 12 -6.84 12.08 -17.04
N THR A 13 -7.08 13.10 -16.24
CA THR A 13 -7.06 14.52 -16.62
C THR A 13 -5.86 15.18 -15.94
N HIS A 14 -5.46 16.37 -16.39
CA HIS A 14 -4.34 17.14 -15.82
C HIS A 14 -4.35 17.32 -14.30
N SER A 15 -5.52 17.32 -13.65
CA SER A 15 -5.65 17.56 -12.20
C SER A 15 -6.36 16.43 -11.47
N SER A 16 -6.87 15.41 -12.16
CA SER A 16 -7.67 14.38 -11.50
C SER A 16 -7.66 13.04 -12.23
N ILE A 17 -7.77 11.98 -11.44
CA ILE A 17 -8.03 10.61 -11.88
C ILE A 17 -9.50 10.30 -11.64
N ASP A 18 -10.18 9.77 -12.64
CA ASP A 18 -11.52 9.22 -12.51
C ASP A 18 -11.48 7.70 -12.67
N ILE A 19 -11.82 6.99 -11.60
CA ILE A 19 -11.79 5.53 -11.55
C ILE A 19 -13.19 5.01 -11.79
N HIS A 20 -13.38 4.32 -12.91
CA HIS A 20 -14.67 3.82 -13.36
C HIS A 20 -15.14 2.64 -12.50
N ASN A 21 -16.45 2.46 -12.40
CA ASN A 21 -17.07 1.33 -11.70
C ASN A 21 -16.58 1.12 -10.26
N TYR A 22 -16.29 2.22 -9.55
CA TYR A 22 -15.72 2.17 -8.21
C TYR A 22 -16.78 1.88 -7.14
N TYR A 23 -17.89 2.63 -7.15
CA TYR A 23 -18.96 2.47 -6.17
C TYR A 23 -20.03 1.51 -6.68
N MET A 24 -20.25 0.44 -5.94
CA MET A 24 -21.28 -0.57 -6.24
C MET A 24 -22.44 -0.47 -5.24
N PRO A 25 -23.69 -0.72 -5.68
CA PRO A 25 -24.11 -1.27 -6.98
C PRO A 25 -24.24 -0.25 -8.13
N ASN A 26 -24.17 1.05 -7.84
CA ASN A 26 -24.52 2.12 -8.79
C ASN A 26 -23.51 2.36 -9.92
N ARG A 27 -22.40 1.61 -9.95
CA ARG A 27 -21.29 1.73 -10.91
C ARG A 27 -20.73 3.14 -11.06
N ARG A 28 -20.86 3.97 -10.03
CA ARG A 28 -20.40 5.36 -10.09
C ARG A 28 -18.87 5.39 -10.06
N SER A 29 -18.30 6.29 -10.85
CA SER A 29 -16.88 6.54 -10.86
C SER A 29 -16.45 7.31 -9.61
N ARG A 30 -15.20 7.11 -9.19
CA ARG A 30 -14.58 7.85 -8.09
C ARG A 30 -13.53 8.79 -8.65
N LYS A 31 -13.79 10.09 -8.50
CA LYS A 31 -12.85 11.15 -8.86
C LYS A 31 -11.90 11.45 -7.70
N ILE A 32 -10.60 11.54 -8.01
CA ILE A 32 -9.52 11.80 -7.07
C ILE A 32 -8.66 12.94 -7.62
N SER A 33 -8.38 13.97 -6.81
CA SER A 33 -7.41 15.01 -7.17
C SER A 33 -5.99 14.45 -7.12
N LEU A 34 -5.15 14.77 -8.10
CA LEU A 34 -3.77 14.30 -8.14
C LEU A 34 -2.96 14.74 -6.92
N ASP A 35 -3.20 15.96 -6.44
CA ASP A 35 -2.55 16.58 -5.26
C ASP A 35 -2.79 15.81 -3.96
N ARG A 36 -3.78 14.92 -3.92
CA ARG A 36 -4.07 14.09 -2.74
C ARG A 36 -3.29 12.78 -2.73
N ILE A 37 -2.64 12.41 -3.82
CA ILE A 37 -1.94 11.14 -3.95
C ILE A 37 -0.58 11.27 -3.26
N THR A 38 -0.35 10.46 -2.23
CA THR A 38 0.93 10.44 -1.51
C THR A 38 1.83 9.33 -2.03
N VAL A 39 1.26 8.16 -2.32
CA VAL A 39 1.99 6.99 -2.79
C VAL A 39 1.20 6.26 -3.86
N LEU A 40 1.86 5.88 -4.94
CA LEU A 40 1.31 5.07 -6.02
C LEU A 40 2.02 3.72 -6.05
N PHE A 41 1.26 2.64 -5.87
CA PHE A 41 1.74 1.29 -6.02
C PHE A 41 1.20 0.69 -7.31
N PHE A 42 2.01 -0.09 -8.01
CA PHE A 42 1.54 -0.90 -9.13
C PHE A 42 2.17 -2.29 -9.13
N GLU A 43 1.47 -3.26 -9.72
CA GLU A 43 1.92 -4.64 -9.88
C GLU A 43 1.17 -5.29 -11.05
N ASP A 44 1.85 -6.09 -11.86
CA ASP A 44 1.19 -6.82 -12.95
C ASP A 44 0.21 -7.87 -12.43
N GLN A 45 -0.97 -7.96 -13.05
CA GLN A 45 -2.00 -8.92 -12.67
C GLN A 45 -1.56 -10.38 -12.87
N SER A 46 -0.61 -10.64 -13.77
CA SER A 46 -0.02 -11.97 -13.99
C SER A 46 0.87 -12.43 -12.83
N SER A 47 1.53 -11.49 -12.15
CA SER A 47 2.43 -11.77 -11.02
C SER A 47 1.77 -11.56 -9.65
N SER A 48 0.61 -10.91 -9.65
CA SER A 48 -0.10 -10.52 -8.44
C SER A 48 -0.62 -11.71 -7.65
N LYS A 49 -0.27 -11.76 -6.36
CA LYS A 49 -0.88 -12.71 -5.43
C LYS A 49 -2.30 -12.25 -5.12
N ILE A 50 -3.28 -12.96 -5.70
CA ILE A 50 -4.72 -12.75 -5.51
C ILE A 50 -5.16 -12.70 -4.03
N SER A 51 -4.36 -13.19 -3.10
CA SER A 51 -4.66 -13.04 -1.66
C SER A 51 -4.82 -11.58 -1.21
N TYR A 52 -4.29 -10.60 -1.94
CA TYR A 52 -4.37 -9.18 -1.57
C TYR A 52 -5.30 -8.36 -2.48
N THR A 53 -5.65 -8.89 -3.66
CA THR A 53 -6.47 -8.21 -4.66
C THR A 53 -7.87 -8.83 -4.71
N ARG A 54 -8.90 -8.00 -4.87
CA ARG A 54 -10.29 -8.47 -4.98
C ARG A 54 -10.87 -8.06 -6.33
N VAL A 55 -11.89 -8.78 -6.76
CA VAL A 55 -12.72 -8.40 -7.91
C VAL A 55 -13.35 -7.03 -7.70
N TRP A 56 -13.77 -6.74 -6.48
CA TRP A 56 -14.40 -5.49 -6.05
C TRP A 56 -14.40 -5.36 -4.53
N GLY A 57 -14.61 -4.15 -4.02
CA GLY A 57 -14.87 -3.90 -2.60
C GLY A 57 -13.61 -3.91 -1.73
N ARG A 58 -13.79 -3.94 -0.41
CA ARG A 58 -12.68 -3.92 0.56
C ARG A 58 -11.90 -5.23 0.50
N GLY A 59 -10.59 -5.12 0.24
CA GLY A 59 -9.64 -6.23 0.18
C GLY A 59 -9.08 -6.64 1.54
N TYR A 60 -8.03 -7.47 1.51
CA TYR A 60 -7.25 -7.74 2.72
C TYR A 60 -6.34 -6.53 3.01
N GLY A 61 -6.69 -5.76 4.04
CA GLY A 61 -6.02 -4.51 4.42
C GLY A 61 -6.81 -3.25 4.02
N PRO A 62 -6.19 -2.06 4.06
CA PRO A 62 -6.88 -0.78 3.84
C PRO A 62 -7.24 -0.47 2.39
N VAL A 63 -7.27 -1.44 1.46
CA VAL A 63 -7.53 -1.13 0.03
C VAL A 63 -8.97 -1.46 -0.35
N TYR A 64 -9.66 -0.50 -0.94
CA TYR A 64 -10.97 -0.71 -1.57
C TYR A 64 -10.83 -0.71 -3.09
N TRP A 65 -11.24 -1.82 -3.71
CA TRP A 65 -11.04 -2.12 -5.13
C TRP A 65 -12.24 -1.74 -6.00
N ALA A 66 -11.95 -1.08 -7.12
CA ALA A 66 -12.85 -0.91 -8.24
C ALA A 66 -13.18 -2.25 -8.89
N LEU A 67 -14.39 -2.36 -9.45
CA LEU A 67 -14.84 -3.59 -10.08
C LEU A 67 -13.99 -3.95 -11.30
N ASP A 68 -13.40 -5.13 -11.25
CA ASP A 68 -12.83 -5.82 -12.41
C ASP A 68 -13.08 -7.33 -12.27
N ILE A 69 -14.11 -7.82 -12.98
CA ILE A 69 -14.47 -9.24 -12.99
C ILE A 69 -13.34 -10.06 -13.66
N LYS A 70 -12.57 -9.48 -14.57
CA LYS A 70 -11.46 -10.17 -15.26
C LYS A 70 -10.35 -10.56 -14.29
N ARG A 71 -10.20 -9.88 -13.14
CA ARG A 71 -9.30 -10.32 -12.05
C ARG A 71 -9.63 -11.73 -11.52
N ALA A 72 -10.91 -12.13 -11.51
CA ALA A 72 -11.29 -13.49 -11.07
C ALA A 72 -10.80 -14.57 -12.03
N PHE A 73 -10.76 -14.24 -13.33
CA PHE A 73 -10.46 -15.19 -14.40
C PHE A 73 -8.96 -15.34 -14.68
N ALA A 74 -8.11 -14.53 -14.05
CA ALA A 74 -6.65 -14.66 -14.12
C ALA A 74 -6.14 -16.05 -13.70
N LYS A 75 -6.87 -16.76 -12.82
CA LYS A 75 -6.54 -18.15 -12.44
C LYS A 75 -6.96 -19.21 -13.45
N VAL A 76 -7.87 -18.88 -14.37
CA VAL A 76 -8.48 -19.83 -15.32
C VAL A 76 -7.77 -19.79 -16.68
N GLY A 77 -6.59 -19.16 -16.76
CA GLY A 77 -5.81 -19.08 -17.99
C GLY A 77 -6.32 -18.05 -19.00
N VAL A 78 -7.34 -17.25 -18.65
CA VAL A 78 -7.69 -16.06 -19.44
C VAL A 78 -6.58 -15.04 -19.27
N SER A 79 -5.94 -14.67 -20.36
CA SER A 79 -4.80 -13.75 -20.36
C SER A 79 -5.11 -12.45 -19.60
N SER A 80 -4.44 -12.30 -18.46
CA SER A 80 -4.26 -11.05 -17.73
C SER A 80 -3.02 -10.29 -18.20
N ALA A 81 -2.43 -10.68 -19.34
CA ALA A 81 -1.33 -9.96 -19.95
C ALA A 81 -1.77 -8.55 -20.36
N GLY A 82 -0.90 -7.57 -20.14
CA GLY A 82 -1.23 -6.16 -20.36
C GLY A 82 -2.35 -5.69 -19.43
N ARG A 83 -2.33 -6.11 -18.16
CA ARG A 83 -3.14 -5.51 -17.11
C ARG A 83 -2.33 -5.41 -15.84
N SER A 84 -2.38 -4.27 -15.20
CA SER A 84 -1.72 -4.03 -13.92
C SER A 84 -2.73 -3.56 -12.89
N ASN A 85 -2.51 -3.98 -11.66
CA ASN A 85 -3.22 -3.48 -10.49
C ASN A 85 -2.51 -2.20 -10.04
N VAL A 86 -3.28 -1.14 -9.83
CA VAL A 86 -2.77 0.12 -9.28
C VAL A 86 -3.47 0.39 -7.95
N VAL A 87 -2.71 0.85 -6.96
CA VAL A 87 -3.22 1.28 -5.66
C VAL A 87 -2.72 2.69 -5.37
N LEU A 88 -3.64 3.59 -5.09
CA LEU A 88 -3.36 4.95 -4.66
C LEU A 88 -3.53 5.08 -3.16
N ASP A 89 -2.49 5.56 -2.49
CA ASP A 89 -2.54 6.06 -1.14
C ASP A 89 -2.87 7.54 -1.17
N LEU A 90 -3.88 7.94 -0.39
CA LEU A 90 -4.35 9.32 -0.31
C LEU A 90 -4.00 9.98 1.03
N GLY A 91 -3.10 9.35 1.82
CA GLY A 91 -2.72 9.80 3.16
C GLY A 91 -3.77 9.53 4.25
N GLY A 92 -4.86 8.82 3.92
CA GLY A 92 -5.92 8.43 4.84
C GLY A 92 -5.97 6.93 5.12
N GLU A 93 -6.98 6.49 5.89
CA GLU A 93 -7.10 5.08 6.28
C GLU A 93 -7.44 4.13 5.12
N ASP A 94 -8.16 4.61 4.09
CA ASP A 94 -8.58 3.79 2.96
C ASP A 94 -7.85 4.18 1.67
N LYS A 95 -7.12 3.21 1.12
CA LYS A 95 -6.43 3.24 -0.16
C LYS A 95 -7.35 2.78 -1.29
N VAL A 96 -7.05 3.22 -2.50
CA VAL A 96 -7.92 3.04 -3.66
C VAL A 96 -7.25 2.12 -4.67
N GLY A 97 -7.82 0.94 -4.90
CA GLY A 97 -7.31 -0.05 -5.87
C GLY A 97 -8.12 -0.09 -7.16
N PHE A 98 -7.47 -0.19 -8.31
CA PHE A 98 -8.12 -0.35 -9.63
C PHE A 98 -7.23 -1.09 -10.64
N THR A 99 -7.74 -1.29 -11.86
CA THR A 99 -7.01 -1.90 -12.98
C THR A 99 -6.58 -0.84 -13.96
N VAL A 100 -5.43 -1.04 -14.58
CA VAL A 100 -4.97 -0.29 -15.76
C VAL A 100 -4.60 -1.29 -16.85
N LEU A 101 -4.95 -1.00 -18.10
CA LEU A 101 -4.57 -1.85 -19.26
C LEU A 101 -3.11 -1.64 -19.66
N ASP A 102 -2.67 -0.39 -19.82
CA ASP A 102 -1.31 -0.07 -20.20
C ASP A 102 -0.64 0.74 -19.10
N ILE A 103 0.12 0.04 -18.26
CA ILE A 103 0.78 0.66 -17.11
C ILE A 103 1.89 1.61 -17.55
N ASP A 104 2.59 1.34 -18.65
CA ASP A 104 3.69 2.18 -19.11
C ASP A 104 3.16 3.53 -19.59
N SER A 105 2.16 3.51 -20.47
CA SER A 105 1.48 4.72 -20.94
C SER A 105 0.81 5.48 -19.80
N PHE A 106 0.16 4.77 -18.86
CA PHE A 106 -0.45 5.42 -17.69
C PHE A 106 0.60 6.11 -16.81
N MET A 107 1.73 5.42 -16.53
CA MET A 107 2.78 5.94 -15.68
C MET A 107 3.56 7.09 -16.32
N GLU A 108 3.73 7.10 -17.64
CA GLU A 108 4.27 8.25 -18.38
C GLU A 108 3.42 9.49 -18.13
N ARG A 109 2.10 9.41 -18.35
CA ARG A 109 1.18 10.54 -18.13
C ARG A 109 1.05 10.95 -16.67
N MET A 110 1.10 9.98 -15.75
CA MET A 110 1.11 10.26 -14.32
C MET A 110 2.38 11.02 -13.92
N ARG A 111 3.55 10.67 -14.44
CA ARG A 111 4.80 11.40 -14.14
C ARG A 111 4.79 12.83 -14.68
N GLU A 112 4.11 13.07 -15.79
CA GLU A 112 3.90 14.43 -16.33
C GLU A 112 2.96 15.27 -15.45
N SER A 113 2.05 14.64 -14.72
CA SER A 113 0.95 15.31 -14.01
C SER A 113 1.10 15.34 -12.49
N LEU A 114 1.94 14.46 -11.92
CA LEU A 114 2.16 14.37 -10.48
C LEU A 114 3.24 15.36 -10.02
N ASP A 115 3.02 15.92 -8.83
CA ASP A 115 3.99 16.76 -8.17
C ASP A 115 5.18 15.93 -7.62
N TYR A 116 6.32 16.57 -7.39
CA TYR A 116 7.60 15.91 -7.03
C TYR A 116 7.56 15.09 -5.72
N HIS A 117 6.50 15.22 -4.94
CA HIS A 117 6.35 14.61 -3.62
C HIS A 117 5.70 13.22 -3.63
N VAL A 118 5.27 12.70 -4.79
CA VAL A 118 4.61 11.39 -4.86
C VAL A 118 5.61 10.25 -4.96
N VAL A 119 5.49 9.26 -4.07
CA VAL A 119 6.34 8.07 -4.06
C VAL A 119 5.75 6.99 -4.98
N ILE A 120 6.52 6.52 -5.96
CA ILE A 120 6.11 5.45 -6.89
C ILE A 120 6.79 4.12 -6.50
N VAL A 121 5.99 3.06 -6.32
CA VAL A 121 6.46 1.75 -5.85
C VAL A 121 5.98 0.63 -6.79
N ASN A 122 6.93 -0.11 -7.37
CA ASN A 122 6.69 -1.18 -8.36
C ASN A 122 6.25 -2.53 -7.75
N LYS A 123 5.81 -2.56 -6.49
CA LYS A 123 5.29 -3.78 -5.83
C LYS A 123 4.21 -3.43 -4.82
N ILE A 124 3.05 -4.07 -4.94
CA ILE A 124 1.98 -4.01 -3.94
C ILE A 124 2.35 -4.96 -2.80
N ASN A 125 3.22 -4.53 -1.88
CA ASN A 125 3.58 -5.30 -0.69
C ASN A 125 2.98 -4.64 0.57
N MET A 126 1.67 -4.85 0.77
CA MET A 126 0.88 -4.18 1.81
C MET A 126 1.32 -4.48 3.24
N ILE A 127 2.05 -5.58 3.48
CA ILE A 127 2.51 -5.96 4.83
C ILE A 127 3.79 -5.19 5.25
N ARG A 128 4.56 -4.63 4.30
CA ARG A 128 5.84 -3.95 4.58
C ARG A 128 5.85 -2.45 4.30
N SER A 129 4.89 -1.95 3.52
CA SER A 129 4.84 -0.53 3.14
C SER A 129 4.57 0.42 4.32
N LEU A 130 3.80 -0.01 5.33
CA LEU A 130 3.64 0.77 6.57
C LEU A 130 4.97 0.96 7.32
N PHE A 131 5.88 -0.01 7.23
CA PHE A 131 7.18 0.03 7.90
C PHE A 131 8.18 0.96 7.19
N LEU A 132 8.13 1.03 5.85
CA LEU A 132 9.01 1.90 5.07
C LEU A 132 8.58 3.37 5.13
N LEU A 133 7.27 3.64 5.15
CA LEU A 133 6.75 5.00 5.34
C LEU A 133 7.01 5.53 6.75
N SER A 134 6.90 4.69 7.79
CA SER A 134 7.31 5.09 9.14
C SER A 134 8.82 5.38 9.23
N LEU A 135 9.65 4.59 8.55
CA LEU A 135 11.11 4.82 8.51
C LEU A 135 11.47 6.11 7.77
N LEU A 136 10.77 6.46 6.68
CA LEU A 136 10.95 7.72 5.95
C LEU A 136 10.44 8.94 6.73
N PHE A 137 9.31 8.81 7.44
CA PHE A 137 8.84 9.88 8.32
C PHE A 137 9.79 10.12 9.49
N ILE A 138 10.33 9.05 10.09
CA ILE A 138 11.31 9.17 11.18
C ILE A 138 12.61 9.82 10.68
N SER A 139 13.10 9.48 9.49
CA SER A 139 14.34 10.10 8.97
C SER A 139 14.17 11.56 8.56
N VAL A 140 12.97 11.98 8.15
CA VAL A 140 12.67 13.39 7.82
C VAL A 140 12.40 14.22 9.08
N LEU A 141 11.72 13.66 10.10
CA LEU A 141 11.45 14.35 11.38
C LEU A 141 12.61 14.28 12.39
N SER A 142 13.59 13.39 12.19
CA SER A 142 14.79 13.32 13.04
C SER A 142 15.90 14.28 12.60
N ARG A 143 15.65 15.19 11.65
CA ARG A 143 16.54 16.34 11.48
C ARG A 143 16.26 17.31 12.62
N PRO A 144 17.18 17.46 13.60
CA PRO A 144 17.00 18.48 14.61
C PRO A 144 16.96 19.85 13.91
N PRO A 145 16.08 20.76 14.32
CA PRO A 145 16.15 22.14 13.85
C PRO A 145 17.53 22.69 14.26
N HIS A 146 18.32 23.11 13.28
CA HIS A 146 19.52 23.90 13.54
C HIS A 146 19.07 25.24 14.16
N SER A 147 19.01 25.33 15.48
CA SER A 147 19.09 26.62 16.18
C SER A 147 20.56 26.94 16.39
N MET A 148 21.04 27.97 15.70
CA MET A 148 22.34 28.57 15.97
C MET A 148 22.23 29.44 17.22
N ASP A 149 22.37 28.84 18.40
CA ASP A 149 22.56 29.60 19.64
C ASP A 149 23.70 28.97 20.46
N GLU A 150 24.69 29.81 20.76
CA GLU A 150 25.80 29.69 21.71
C GLU A 150 26.36 28.29 22.04
N ILE A 151 27.55 28.01 21.50
CA ILE A 151 28.43 26.92 21.95
C ILE A 151 28.93 27.27 23.36
N LYS A 152 28.28 26.72 24.39
CA LYS A 152 28.90 26.58 25.72
C LYS A 152 29.89 25.41 25.70
N PRO A 153 31.08 25.55 26.33
CA PRO A 153 32.03 24.45 26.43
C PRO A 153 31.41 23.28 27.20
N ILE A 154 31.45 22.10 26.58
CA ILE A 154 30.92 20.85 27.11
C ILE A 154 31.81 20.43 28.30
N PRO A 155 31.26 20.18 29.50
CA PRO A 155 32.02 19.56 30.58
C PRO A 155 32.45 18.15 30.17
N PRO A 156 33.61 17.64 30.63
CA PRO A 156 34.07 16.30 30.29
C PRO A 156 33.00 15.28 30.70
N MET A 157 32.38 14.68 29.68
CA MET A 157 31.35 13.67 29.84
C MET A 157 32.06 12.34 30.08
N ASP A 158 31.81 11.72 31.24
CA ASP A 158 32.22 10.34 31.48
C ASP A 158 31.59 9.48 30.39
N GLN A 159 32.43 8.98 29.48
CA GLN A 159 31.99 8.14 28.38
C GLN A 159 31.40 6.86 28.97
N PRO A 160 30.10 6.55 28.74
CA PRO A 160 29.60 5.23 29.07
C PRO A 160 30.37 4.22 28.23
N ASN A 161 30.82 3.14 28.87
CA ASN A 161 31.61 2.10 28.23
C ASN A 161 30.86 1.61 26.99
N LEU A 162 31.48 1.70 25.81
CA LEU A 162 30.87 1.36 24.51
C LEU A 162 30.23 -0.04 24.50
N GLN A 163 30.73 -0.94 25.35
CA GLN A 163 30.16 -2.27 25.58
C GLN A 163 28.79 -2.26 26.28
N GLU A 164 28.54 -1.33 27.19
CA GLU A 164 27.29 -1.23 27.95
C GLU A 164 26.17 -0.65 27.08
N ALA A 165 26.50 0.33 26.24
CA ALA A 165 25.58 0.85 25.21
C ALA A 165 25.25 -0.22 24.15
N ALA A 166 26.24 -1.00 23.72
CA ALA A 166 26.01 -2.12 22.78
C ALA A 166 25.17 -3.24 23.42
N ALA A 167 25.38 -3.53 24.71
CA ALA A 167 24.58 -4.51 25.45
C ALA A 167 23.12 -4.09 25.59
N ALA A 168 22.85 -2.82 25.90
CA ALA A 168 21.49 -2.27 25.97
C ALA A 168 20.76 -2.31 24.61
N MET A 169 21.49 -2.07 23.50
CA MET A 169 20.94 -2.23 22.14
C MET A 169 20.67 -3.70 21.78
N PHE A 170 21.51 -4.63 22.26
CA PHE A 170 21.29 -6.06 22.03
C PHE A 170 20.13 -6.63 22.85
N GLU A 171 19.97 -6.22 24.12
CA GLU A 171 18.85 -6.61 24.97
C GLU A 171 17.52 -6.08 24.43
N SER A 172 17.46 -4.81 24.02
CA SER A 172 16.25 -4.26 23.42
C SER A 172 15.84 -4.97 22.12
N SER A 173 16.82 -5.44 21.33
CA SER A 173 16.59 -6.28 20.14
C SER A 173 16.07 -7.67 20.48
N SER A 174 16.57 -8.30 21.55
CA SER A 174 16.11 -9.63 21.99
C SER A 174 14.68 -9.57 22.53
N ILE A 175 14.37 -8.57 23.37
CA ILE A 175 13.04 -8.32 23.92
C ILE A 175 12.04 -8.05 22.78
N PHE A 176 12.45 -7.28 21.77
CA PHE A 176 11.61 -7.02 20.61
C PHE A 176 11.31 -8.29 19.80
N LYS A 177 12.32 -9.14 19.55
CA LYS A 177 12.15 -10.43 18.87
C LYS A 177 11.19 -11.34 19.63
N GLU A 178 11.29 -11.39 20.95
CA GLU A 178 10.44 -12.23 21.79
C GLU A 178 8.98 -11.74 21.80
N LYS A 179 8.77 -10.42 21.86
CA LYS A 179 7.44 -9.81 21.76
C LYS A 179 6.78 -10.10 20.41
N LEU A 180 7.54 -10.06 19.32
CA LEU A 180 7.08 -10.40 17.97
C LEU A 180 6.70 -11.89 17.84
N LEU A 181 7.47 -12.78 18.47
CA LEU A 181 7.20 -14.22 18.52
C LEU A 181 5.93 -14.54 19.31
N MET A 182 5.73 -13.87 20.45
CA MET A 182 4.51 -13.96 21.26
C MET A 182 3.27 -13.52 20.48
N GLU A 183 3.37 -12.41 19.74
CA GLU A 183 2.26 -11.90 18.94
C GLU A 183 1.91 -12.82 17.76
N LYS A 184 2.94 -13.38 17.10
CA LYS A 184 2.77 -14.41 16.06
C LYS A 184 2.06 -15.65 16.60
N ARG A 185 2.42 -16.13 17.81
CA ARG A 185 1.75 -17.27 18.46
C ARG A 185 0.28 -16.98 18.79
N LYS A 186 -0.03 -15.78 19.29
CA LYS A 186 -1.43 -15.35 19.54
C LYS A 186 -2.26 -15.28 18.25
N TYR A 187 -1.65 -14.87 17.15
CA TYR A 187 -2.36 -14.84 15.85
C TYR A 187 -2.65 -16.26 15.34
N LEU A 188 -1.67 -17.17 15.45
CA LEU A 188 -1.83 -18.56 15.02
C LEU A 188 -2.87 -19.32 15.88
N SER A 189 -2.92 -19.08 17.19
CA SER A 189 -3.93 -19.74 18.05
C SER A 189 -5.37 -19.31 17.75
N ARG A 190 -5.57 -18.06 17.30
CA ARG A 190 -6.87 -17.56 16.81
C ARG A 190 -7.28 -18.19 15.48
N LEU A 191 -6.32 -18.54 14.63
CA LEU A 191 -6.57 -19.21 13.35
C LEU A 191 -7.04 -20.66 13.52
N ASP A 192 -6.50 -21.40 14.50
CA ASP A 192 -6.94 -22.77 14.75
C ASP A 192 -8.36 -22.86 15.35
N HIS A 193 -8.81 -21.83 16.07
CA HIS A 193 -10.21 -21.74 16.53
C HIS A 193 -11.21 -21.39 15.40
N SER A 194 -10.73 -20.97 14.22
CA SER A 194 -11.56 -20.57 13.09
C SER A 194 -11.94 -21.73 12.15
N LYS A 195 -11.44 -22.96 12.40
CA LYS A 195 -11.71 -24.14 11.55
C LYS A 195 -13.07 -24.82 11.76
N SER A 196 -14.03 -24.17 12.44
CA SER A 196 -15.41 -24.66 12.58
C SER A 196 -16.43 -23.74 11.92
N ILE A 197 -16.22 -23.37 10.66
CA ILE A 197 -17.28 -22.83 9.81
C ILE A 197 -17.44 -23.80 8.64
N ARG A 198 -18.39 -24.74 8.79
CA ARG A 198 -18.83 -25.62 7.70
C ARG A 198 -19.44 -24.75 6.61
N PHE A 199 -18.79 -24.69 5.45
CA PHE A 199 -19.40 -24.23 4.22
C PHE A 199 -20.52 -25.21 3.83
N LYS A 200 -21.77 -24.75 3.81
CA LYS A 200 -22.84 -25.41 3.05
C LYS A 200 -22.72 -24.96 1.58
N PRO A 201 -22.69 -25.88 0.60
CA PRO A 201 -22.71 -25.50 -0.80
C PRO A 201 -24.14 -25.07 -1.19
N PHE A 202 -24.29 -23.84 -1.66
CA PHE A 202 -25.50 -23.42 -2.37
C PHE A 202 -25.38 -23.87 -3.83
N PHE A 203 -26.23 -24.83 -4.21
CA PHE A 203 -26.59 -25.11 -5.59
C PHE A 203 -27.42 -23.93 -6.13
N PHE A 204 -27.15 -23.51 -7.36
CA PHE A 204 -28.12 -22.79 -8.18
C PHE A 204 -28.51 -23.66 -9.36
N MET A 205 -29.81 -23.91 -9.47
CA MET A 205 -30.51 -24.50 -10.59
C MET A 205 -31.38 -23.38 -11.20
N PHE A 206 -31.46 -23.38 -12.54
CA PHE A 206 -32.13 -22.46 -13.47
C PHE A 206 -31.31 -21.23 -13.90
#